data_AF-A0A2J8B4T6-F1
#
_entry.id   AF-A0A2J8B4T6-F1
#
_cell.length_a   1.000
_cell.length_b   1.000
_cell.length_c   1.000
_cell.angle_alpha   90.00
_cell.angle_beta   90.00
_cell.angle_gamma   90.00
#
_symmetry.space_group_name_H-M   'P 1'
#
loop_
_entity.id
_entity.type
_entity.pdbx_description
1 polymer ?
#
loop_
_entity_poly.entity_id
_entity_poly.type
_entity_poly.pdbx_seq_one_letter_code
_entity_poly.pdbx_strand_id
1 'polypeptide(L)'
;MNSYTSELAARHRNKLHVAAAGLLVGLLAGTVIVCFRLAIGQIQKLVRVYYALARHNWLWGLSLIPTVLVLTAICTWFVKRQPMISGSGIPQVAGSLGGRLKFSWLKVMLAKIGGGLLALGSGLTLGREGPSVQIGASCGAIIAKLLHRPISEQKYLISAGAASGMTAAFAAPLSGVVFALEEVHHNFSSLALVSAMAGSVVADFITKKILGSKPELAFAEIVPLPFNQYWIIVLLAVILAVSAHIFIRVIIGGKKLYARLPVPLAVKIALPFICTLAVILLDGQFFGAGQEFIALPIHGSQTLTELIILYAVKLFLLAIAFCSGLPGGIFFPLLVLGALTGNILGTVLHQVGVLDAKYILFVVMISMAGHFAGIVRAPVTGILLICEMSGSFEYFLPLVLVAVGVYLLMEWTGAEPIYETLLDMILHNKSEKAVIAAKNEYDDGILMEFAVQHGSAFDGAEIADLGCPNDILIVAIKRGGKELIPRGNSVVHGGDYLVVMLAKKKQVEIIDWLHSRCEI
;
A
#
# COMPACT_ATOMS: atom_id res chain seq x y z
N MET A 1 -35.64 -10.04 -32.36
CA MET A 1 -34.34 -9.36 -32.20
C MET A 1 -33.90 -9.56 -30.75
N ASN A 2 -32.94 -10.47 -30.55
CA ASN A 2 -32.84 -11.34 -29.37
C ASN A 2 -32.34 -10.66 -28.08
N SER A 3 -32.88 -11.05 -26.92
CA SER A 3 -32.49 -10.57 -25.58
C SER A 3 -30.97 -10.63 -25.31
N TYR A 4 -30.26 -11.55 -25.96
CA TYR A 4 -28.81 -11.67 -25.92
C TYR A 4 -28.07 -10.43 -26.46
N THR A 5 -28.53 -9.81 -27.55
CA THR A 5 -27.86 -8.61 -28.09
C THR A 5 -28.13 -7.38 -27.23
N SER A 6 -29.28 -7.30 -26.56
CA SER A 6 -29.57 -6.23 -25.60
C SER A 6 -28.73 -6.32 -24.31
N GLU A 7 -28.48 -7.53 -23.78
CA GLU A 7 -27.62 -7.71 -22.60
C GLU A 7 -26.14 -7.41 -22.90
N LEU A 8 -25.64 -7.85 -24.06
CA LEU A 8 -24.29 -7.51 -24.51
C LEU A 8 -24.11 -6.00 -24.69
N ALA A 9 -25.10 -5.31 -25.27
CA ALA A 9 -25.08 -3.86 -25.40
C ALA A 9 -25.16 -3.12 -24.05
N ALA A 10 -25.91 -3.67 -23.07
CA ALA A 10 -25.97 -3.13 -21.72
C ALA A 10 -24.63 -3.27 -20.98
N ARG A 11 -23.96 -4.43 -21.10
CA ARG A 11 -22.62 -4.66 -20.53
C ARG A 11 -21.56 -3.72 -21.13
N HIS A 12 -21.57 -3.52 -22.46
CA HIS A 12 -20.65 -2.59 -23.12
C HIS A 12 -20.89 -1.14 -22.69
N ARG A 13 -22.16 -0.71 -22.61
CA ARG A 13 -22.51 0.62 -22.08
C ARG A 13 -22.05 0.79 -20.63
N ASN A 14 -22.18 -0.22 -19.79
CA ASN A 14 -21.70 -0.14 -18.41
C ASN A 14 -20.17 0.05 -18.35
N LYS A 15 -19.41 -0.72 -19.14
CA LYS A 15 -17.94 -0.56 -19.24
C LYS A 15 -17.54 0.85 -19.66
N LEU A 16 -18.20 1.42 -20.67
CA LEU A 16 -17.92 2.78 -21.15
C LEU A 16 -18.19 3.85 -20.10
N HIS A 17 -19.31 3.77 -19.37
CA HIS A 17 -19.62 4.73 -18.31
C HIS A 17 -18.63 4.66 -17.15
N VAL A 18 -18.26 3.44 -16.73
CA VAL A 18 -17.28 3.23 -15.66
C VAL A 18 -15.89 3.69 -16.09
N ALA A 19 -15.50 3.49 -17.35
CA ALA A 19 -14.26 4.03 -17.92
C ALA A 19 -14.26 5.56 -17.92
N ALA A 20 -15.33 6.19 -18.39
CA ALA A 20 -15.46 7.65 -18.43
C ALA A 20 -15.42 8.28 -17.03
N ALA A 21 -16.08 7.66 -16.05
CA ALA A 21 -15.97 8.07 -14.67
C ALA A 21 -14.54 7.86 -14.12
N GLY A 22 -13.86 6.78 -14.51
CA GLY A 22 -12.45 6.54 -14.22
C GLY A 22 -11.52 7.66 -14.73
N LEU A 23 -11.76 8.18 -15.94
CA LEU A 23 -11.00 9.33 -16.48
C LEU A 23 -11.14 10.57 -15.60
N LEU A 24 -12.36 10.88 -15.13
CA LEU A 24 -12.61 12.00 -14.21
C LEU A 24 -11.93 11.81 -12.85
N VAL A 25 -11.92 10.57 -12.34
CA VAL A 25 -11.18 10.22 -11.13
C VAL A 25 -9.69 10.45 -11.32
N GLY A 26 -9.13 10.00 -12.44
CA GLY A 26 -7.72 10.21 -12.78
C GLY A 26 -7.33 11.68 -12.91
N LEU A 27 -8.20 12.49 -13.50
CA LEU A 27 -8.00 13.94 -13.61
C LEU A 27 -7.91 14.59 -12.23
N LEU A 28 -8.86 14.30 -11.34
CA LEU A 28 -8.90 14.86 -9.99
C LEU A 28 -7.73 14.33 -9.15
N ALA A 29 -7.53 13.02 -9.11
CA ALA A 29 -6.49 12.38 -8.31
C ALA A 29 -5.08 12.80 -8.77
N GLY A 30 -4.82 12.77 -10.08
CA GLY A 30 -3.55 13.19 -10.66
C GLY A 30 -3.22 14.64 -10.31
N THR A 31 -4.18 15.56 -10.48
CA THR A 31 -3.99 16.98 -10.14
C THR A 31 -3.68 17.17 -8.65
N VAL A 32 -4.50 16.60 -7.75
CA VAL A 32 -4.34 16.75 -6.30
C VAL A 32 -3.00 16.18 -5.83
N ILE A 33 -2.60 15.02 -6.35
CA ILE A 33 -1.39 14.31 -5.90
C ILE A 33 -0.12 14.96 -6.46
N VAL A 34 -0.15 15.48 -7.70
CA VAL A 34 0.97 16.27 -8.23
C VAL A 34 1.15 17.55 -7.39
N CYS A 35 0.06 18.26 -7.06
CA CYS A 35 0.12 19.41 -6.15
C CYS A 35 0.70 19.03 -4.78
N PHE A 36 0.25 17.90 -4.21
CA PHE A 36 0.77 17.37 -2.94
C PHE A 36 2.26 17.07 -3.02
N ARG A 37 2.73 16.43 -4.10
CA ARG A 37 4.15 16.10 -4.34
C ARG A 37 4.99 17.36 -4.49
N LEU A 38 4.54 18.36 -5.25
CA LEU A 38 5.22 19.64 -5.41
C LEU A 38 5.33 20.37 -4.06
N ALA A 39 4.26 20.41 -3.29
CA ALA A 39 4.24 21.03 -1.97
C ALA A 39 5.21 20.34 -0.99
N ILE A 40 5.23 19.00 -0.94
CA ILE A 40 6.25 18.25 -0.17
C ILE A 40 7.65 18.67 -0.61
N GLY A 41 7.92 18.68 -1.92
CA GLY A 41 9.25 19.01 -2.45
C GLY A 41 9.71 20.42 -2.08
N GLN A 42 8.84 21.42 -2.12
CA GLN A 42 9.18 22.79 -1.71
C GLN A 42 9.41 22.91 -0.21
N ILE A 43 8.56 22.27 0.61
CA ILE A 43 8.76 22.24 2.07
C ILE A 43 10.08 21.55 2.41
N GLN A 44 10.38 20.40 1.79
CA GLN A 44 11.63 19.69 2.03
C GLN A 44 12.87 20.51 1.65
N LYS A 45 12.84 21.27 0.56
CA LYS A 45 13.93 22.20 0.21
C LYS A 45 14.16 23.25 1.30
N LEU A 46 13.09 23.88 1.77
CA LEU A 46 13.15 24.88 2.83
C LEU A 46 13.67 24.27 4.15
N VAL A 47 13.16 23.10 4.54
CA VAL A 47 13.56 22.41 5.76
C VAL A 47 15.01 21.95 5.70
N ARG A 48 15.50 21.47 4.55
CA ARG A 48 16.93 21.12 4.36
C ARG A 48 17.84 22.33 4.59
N VAL A 49 17.49 23.49 4.03
CA VAL A 49 18.24 24.75 4.25
C VAL A 49 18.20 25.14 5.74
N TYR A 50 17.02 25.07 6.36
CA TYR A 50 16.84 25.38 7.77
C TYR A 50 17.69 24.48 8.69
N TYR A 51 17.74 23.17 8.43
CA TYR A 51 18.58 22.23 9.17
C TYR A 51 20.08 22.43 8.89
N ALA A 52 20.48 22.86 7.69
CA ALA A 52 21.86 23.22 7.41
C ALA A 52 22.30 24.46 8.21
N LEU A 53 21.45 25.49 8.27
CA LEU A 53 21.71 26.70 9.08
C LEU A 53 21.79 26.36 10.57
N ALA A 54 20.91 25.49 11.06
CA ALA A 54 20.89 25.06 12.45
C ALA A 54 22.15 24.28 12.88
N ARG A 55 22.83 23.59 11.94
CA ARG A 55 24.10 22.91 12.20
C ARG A 55 25.27 23.88 12.41
N HIS A 56 25.26 25.03 11.75
CA HIS A 56 26.36 26.01 11.83
C HIS A 56 26.11 27.13 12.84
N ASN A 57 24.85 27.42 13.18
CA ASN A 57 24.50 28.52 14.07
C ASN A 57 23.57 28.05 15.20
N TRP A 58 24.06 28.17 16.43
CA TRP A 58 23.36 27.70 17.63
C TRP A 58 22.00 28.39 17.86
N LEU A 59 21.80 29.63 17.41
CA LEU A 59 20.50 30.31 17.49
C LEU A 59 19.45 29.64 16.59
N TRP A 60 19.86 29.25 15.37
CA TRP A 60 19.03 28.45 14.48
C TRP A 60 18.81 27.05 15.06
N GLY A 61 19.81 26.48 15.72
CA GLY A 61 19.69 25.25 16.51
C GLY A 61 18.62 25.34 17.60
N LEU A 62 18.63 26.41 18.40
CA LEU A 62 17.65 26.64 19.47
C LEU A 62 16.22 26.79 18.92
N SER A 63 16.08 27.41 17.74
CA SER A 63 14.78 27.58 17.09
C SER A 63 14.11 26.26 16.66
N LEU A 64 14.87 25.15 16.59
CA LEU A 64 14.32 23.84 16.26
C LEU A 64 13.37 23.29 17.34
N ILE A 65 13.59 23.66 18.61
CA ILE A 65 12.76 23.22 19.73
C ILE A 65 11.30 23.68 19.53
N PRO A 66 11.00 24.99 19.38
CA PRO A 66 9.63 25.43 19.11
C PRO A 66 9.09 24.87 17.79
N THR A 67 9.93 24.67 16.75
CA THR A 67 9.48 24.04 15.49
C THR A 67 8.97 22.62 15.72
N VAL A 68 9.69 21.78 16.46
CA VAL A 68 9.27 20.40 16.78
C VAL A 68 7.98 20.41 17.61
N LEU A 69 7.84 21.33 18.56
CA LEU A 69 6.61 21.47 19.36
C LEU A 69 5.40 21.84 18.49
N VAL A 70 5.56 22.80 17.56
CA VAL A 70 4.50 23.21 16.63
C VAL A 70 4.12 22.07 15.68
N LEU A 71 5.11 21.40 15.07
CA LEU A 71 4.87 20.24 14.20
C LEU A 71 4.12 19.13 14.94
N THR A 72 4.54 18.83 16.17
CA THR A 72 3.90 17.85 17.05
C THR A 72 2.45 18.24 17.34
N ALA A 73 2.21 19.49 17.74
CA ALA A 73 0.87 19.97 18.08
C ALA A 73 -0.10 19.87 16.89
N ILE A 74 0.33 20.33 15.71
CA ILE A 74 -0.51 20.33 14.51
C ILE A 74 -0.75 18.90 14.01
N CYS A 75 0.29 18.06 13.95
CA CYS A 75 0.13 16.66 13.54
C CYS A 75 -0.77 15.89 14.51
N THR A 76 -0.62 16.11 15.81
CA THR A 76 -1.50 15.52 16.84
C THR A 76 -2.94 15.97 16.64
N TRP A 77 -3.18 17.24 16.34
CA TRP A 77 -4.52 17.76 16.08
C TRP A 77 -5.18 17.06 14.88
N PHE A 78 -4.46 16.92 13.75
CA PHE A 78 -4.97 16.20 12.59
C PHE A 78 -5.30 14.73 12.89
N VAL A 79 -4.38 14.00 13.54
CA VAL A 79 -4.54 12.58 13.84
C VAL A 79 -5.67 12.35 14.86
N LYS A 80 -5.81 13.21 15.87
CA LYS A 80 -6.94 13.14 16.82
C LYS A 80 -8.29 13.39 16.14
N ARG A 81 -8.35 14.41 15.28
CA ARG A 81 -9.59 14.81 14.60
C ARG A 81 -10.04 13.79 13.56
N GLN A 82 -9.09 13.18 12.86
CA GLN A 82 -9.37 12.16 11.85
C GLN A 82 -8.43 10.95 11.98
N PRO A 83 -8.71 10.00 12.89
CA PRO A 83 -7.83 8.86 13.15
C PRO A 83 -7.52 8.00 11.91
N MET A 84 -8.42 7.97 10.92
CA MET A 84 -8.26 7.21 9.68
C MET A 84 -7.14 7.73 8.76
N ILE A 85 -6.52 8.87 9.07
CA ILE A 85 -5.32 9.35 8.34
C ILE A 85 -4.02 8.70 8.85
N SER A 86 -4.07 7.98 9.97
CA SER A 86 -2.87 7.44 10.62
C SER A 86 -2.15 6.40 9.77
N GLY A 87 -0.82 6.46 9.72
CA GLY A 87 0.01 5.52 8.97
C GLY A 87 -0.20 5.62 7.46
N SER A 88 -0.16 4.47 6.78
CA SER A 88 -0.12 4.39 5.32
C SER A 88 -1.37 4.99 4.68
N GLY A 89 -2.55 4.43 4.96
CA GLY A 89 -3.78 4.74 4.23
C GLY A 89 -4.25 3.57 3.35
N ILE A 90 -3.34 2.71 2.91
CA ILE A 90 -3.64 1.52 2.11
C ILE A 90 -4.58 0.55 2.86
N PRO A 91 -4.28 0.12 4.11
CA PRO A 91 -5.19 -0.75 4.87
C PRO A 91 -6.59 -0.14 5.03
N GLN A 92 -6.68 1.18 5.23
CA GLN A 92 -7.95 1.87 5.39
C GLN A 92 -8.79 1.85 4.10
N VAL A 93 -8.15 1.96 2.93
CA VAL A 93 -8.83 1.87 1.63
C VAL A 93 -9.28 0.43 1.39
N ALA A 94 -8.39 -0.56 1.59
CA ALA A 94 -8.71 -1.98 1.44
C ALA A 94 -9.88 -2.39 2.34
N GLY A 95 -9.81 -2.04 3.63
CA GLY A 95 -10.90 -2.30 4.58
C GLY A 95 -12.20 -1.58 4.22
N SER A 96 -12.16 -0.43 3.52
CA SER A 96 -13.37 0.24 3.05
C SER A 96 -13.99 -0.44 1.82
N LEU A 97 -13.16 -0.90 0.87
CA LEU A 97 -13.60 -1.70 -0.28
C LEU A 97 -14.18 -3.05 0.14
N GLY A 98 -13.57 -3.67 1.14
CA GLY A 98 -14.07 -4.87 1.83
C GLY A 98 -15.28 -4.63 2.73
N GLY A 99 -15.77 -3.40 2.85
CA GLY A 99 -16.95 -3.06 3.66
C GLY A 99 -16.74 -3.09 5.18
N ARG A 100 -15.51 -3.35 5.65
CA ARG A 100 -15.11 -3.44 7.06
C ARG A 100 -14.86 -2.07 7.70
N LEU A 101 -14.63 -1.02 6.89
CA LEU A 101 -14.37 0.35 7.35
C LEU A 101 -15.26 1.38 6.66
N LYS A 102 -15.78 2.33 7.45
CA LYS A 102 -16.53 3.51 6.98
C LYS A 102 -15.94 4.78 7.57
N PHE A 103 -15.78 5.80 6.73
CA PHE A 103 -15.33 7.14 7.12
C PHE A 103 -15.67 8.17 6.04
N SER A 104 -15.57 9.45 6.39
CA SER A 104 -15.80 10.55 5.45
C SER A 104 -14.57 10.77 4.55
N TRP A 105 -14.69 10.41 3.28
CA TRP A 105 -13.63 10.53 2.27
C TRP A 105 -13.08 11.94 2.13
N LEU A 106 -13.95 12.97 2.05
CA LEU A 106 -13.51 14.36 1.93
C LEU A 106 -12.70 14.83 3.16
N LYS A 107 -13.16 14.52 4.37
CA LYS A 107 -12.45 14.90 5.61
C LYS A 107 -11.12 14.16 5.73
N VAL A 108 -11.08 12.88 5.37
CA VAL A 108 -9.83 12.09 5.32
C VAL A 108 -8.87 12.69 4.31
N MET A 109 -9.30 12.99 3.09
CA MET A 109 -8.47 13.57 2.05
C MET A 109 -7.78 14.86 2.52
N LEU A 110 -8.56 15.82 3.02
CA LEU A 110 -8.03 17.12 3.47
C LEU A 110 -7.08 16.97 4.67
N ALA A 111 -7.44 16.14 5.65
CA ALA A 111 -6.60 15.90 6.81
C ALA A 111 -5.32 15.12 6.46
N LYS A 112 -5.39 14.19 5.49
CA LYS A 112 -4.24 13.41 5.02
C LYS A 112 -3.26 14.27 4.25
N ILE A 113 -3.75 15.20 3.41
CA ILE A 113 -2.90 16.21 2.75
C ILE A 113 -2.22 17.07 3.82
N GLY A 114 -2.97 17.69 4.73
CA GLY A 114 -2.40 18.59 5.74
C GLY A 114 -1.39 17.90 6.67
N GLY A 115 -1.77 16.78 7.27
CA GLY A 115 -0.87 16.02 8.15
C GLY A 115 0.31 15.40 7.40
N GLY A 116 0.08 14.90 6.18
CA GLY A 116 1.12 14.32 5.34
C GLY A 116 2.16 15.34 4.88
N LEU A 117 1.75 16.57 4.54
CA LEU A 117 2.67 17.65 4.18
C LEU A 117 3.64 17.97 5.33
N LEU A 118 3.15 18.01 6.57
CA LEU A 118 3.98 18.28 7.74
C LEU A 118 4.90 17.10 8.08
N ALA A 119 4.36 15.88 8.08
CA ALA A 119 5.13 14.68 8.39
C ALA A 119 6.22 14.39 7.34
N LEU A 120 5.89 14.45 6.05
CA LEU A 120 6.84 14.18 4.96
C LEU A 120 7.75 15.38 4.68
N GLY A 121 7.20 16.60 4.79
CA GLY A 121 7.93 17.84 4.53
C GLY A 121 9.03 18.13 5.55
N SER A 122 8.84 17.72 6.80
CA SER A 122 9.84 17.84 7.87
C SER A 122 11.02 16.87 7.73
N GLY A 123 10.99 15.93 6.78
CA GLY A 123 12.09 15.01 6.52
C GLY A 123 12.05 13.71 7.31
N LEU A 124 10.89 13.32 7.87
CA LEU A 124 10.72 11.99 8.45
C LEU A 124 10.94 10.88 7.41
N THR A 125 11.44 9.72 7.87
CA THR A 125 11.60 8.52 7.03
C THR A 125 10.24 7.85 6.80
N LEU A 126 9.41 8.50 5.99
CA LEU A 126 8.08 8.07 5.56
C LEU A 126 7.95 8.28 4.05
N GLY A 127 7.17 7.43 3.39
CA GLY A 127 6.84 7.52 1.97
C GLY A 127 5.56 8.32 1.73
N ARG A 128 5.50 9.03 0.61
CA ARG A 128 4.30 9.76 0.16
C ARG A 128 3.23 8.85 -0.46
N GLU A 129 3.60 7.62 -0.80
CA GLU A 129 2.80 6.66 -1.58
C GLU A 129 1.51 6.23 -0.90
N GLY A 130 1.58 5.82 0.38
CA GLY A 130 0.39 5.48 1.16
C GLY A 130 -0.62 6.64 1.21
N PRO A 131 -0.17 7.86 1.58
CA PRO A 131 -0.99 9.07 1.47
C PRO A 131 -1.58 9.29 0.07
N SER A 132 -0.78 9.15 -1.00
CA SER A 132 -1.25 9.31 -2.38
C SER A 132 -2.35 8.31 -2.74
N VAL A 133 -2.20 7.04 -2.37
CA VAL A 133 -3.23 6.01 -2.60
C VAL A 133 -4.52 6.35 -1.86
N GLN A 134 -4.44 6.77 -0.59
CA GLN A 134 -5.64 7.13 0.18
C GLN A 134 -6.31 8.42 -0.32
N ILE A 135 -5.53 9.41 -0.73
CA ILE A 135 -6.01 10.66 -1.33
C ILE A 135 -6.70 10.34 -2.66
N GLY A 136 -6.06 9.55 -3.53
CA GLY A 136 -6.61 9.14 -4.81
C GLY A 136 -7.91 8.34 -4.65
N ALA A 137 -7.94 7.35 -3.74
CA ALA A 137 -9.15 6.61 -3.39
C ALA A 137 -10.29 7.54 -2.91
N SER A 138 -9.94 8.60 -2.17
CA SER A 138 -10.90 9.62 -1.75
C SER A 138 -11.45 10.42 -2.94
N CYS A 139 -10.62 10.77 -3.92
CA CYS A 139 -11.06 11.36 -5.18
C CYS A 139 -12.06 10.44 -5.90
N GLY A 140 -11.75 9.14 -5.95
CA GLY A 140 -12.64 8.09 -6.48
C GLY A 140 -14.02 8.10 -5.82
N ALA A 141 -14.04 8.07 -4.48
CA ALA A 141 -15.28 8.12 -3.71
C ALA A 141 -16.07 9.42 -3.89
N ILE A 142 -15.38 10.56 -4.02
CA ILE A 142 -16.01 11.87 -4.23
C ILE A 142 -16.69 11.93 -5.60
N ILE A 143 -15.99 11.51 -6.67
CA ILE A 143 -16.56 11.46 -8.02
C ILE A 143 -17.73 10.47 -8.08
N ALA A 144 -17.61 9.30 -7.45
CA ALA A 144 -18.70 8.33 -7.39
C ALA A 144 -19.96 8.94 -6.75
N LYS A 145 -19.79 9.69 -5.66
CA LYS A 145 -20.89 10.38 -4.97
C LYS A 145 -21.49 11.49 -5.84
N LEU A 146 -20.66 12.31 -6.50
CA LEU A 146 -21.11 13.38 -7.38
C LEU A 146 -21.90 12.84 -8.58
N LEU A 147 -21.49 11.70 -9.11
CA LEU A 147 -22.16 11.00 -10.22
C LEU A 147 -23.30 10.09 -9.76
N HIS A 148 -23.65 10.09 -8.47
CA HIS A 148 -24.73 9.28 -7.87
C HIS A 148 -24.63 7.79 -8.24
N ARG A 149 -23.42 7.23 -8.23
CA ARG A 149 -23.18 5.83 -8.60
C ARG A 149 -23.60 4.85 -7.52
N PRO A 150 -24.12 3.66 -7.90
CA PRO A 150 -24.44 2.61 -6.94
C PRO A 150 -23.18 2.12 -6.22
N ILE A 151 -23.36 1.50 -5.05
CA ILE A 151 -22.25 1.05 -4.17
C ILE A 151 -21.28 0.12 -4.91
N SER A 152 -21.77 -0.75 -5.79
CA SER A 152 -20.94 -1.65 -6.60
C SER A 152 -20.00 -0.88 -7.55
N GLU A 153 -20.50 0.15 -8.24
CA GLU A 153 -19.69 1.01 -9.11
C GLU A 153 -18.77 1.94 -8.31
N GLN A 154 -19.20 2.38 -7.13
CA GLN A 154 -18.37 3.19 -6.24
C GLN A 154 -17.06 2.47 -5.87
N LYS A 155 -17.09 1.15 -5.64
CA LYS A 155 -15.87 0.36 -5.37
C LYS A 155 -14.89 0.39 -6.53
N TYR A 156 -15.38 0.33 -7.78
CA TYR A 156 -14.53 0.46 -8.97
C TYR A 156 -13.89 1.85 -9.05
N LEU A 157 -14.65 2.92 -8.78
CA LEU A 157 -14.11 4.28 -8.81
C LEU A 157 -13.13 4.57 -7.67
N ILE A 158 -13.36 4.01 -6.48
CA ILE A 158 -12.40 4.07 -5.37
C ILE A 158 -11.10 3.34 -5.76
N SER A 159 -11.20 2.16 -6.36
CA SER A 159 -10.05 1.39 -6.85
C SER A 159 -9.31 2.14 -7.97
N ALA A 160 -10.04 2.79 -8.89
CA ALA A 160 -9.46 3.65 -9.90
C ALA A 160 -8.73 4.84 -9.29
N GLY A 161 -9.29 5.43 -8.24
CA GLY A 161 -8.63 6.49 -7.47
C GLY A 161 -7.35 6.02 -6.79
N ALA A 162 -7.36 4.84 -6.17
CA ALA A 162 -6.19 4.22 -5.58
C ALA A 162 -5.08 3.99 -6.64
N ALA A 163 -5.46 3.45 -7.80
CA ALA A 163 -4.58 3.21 -8.94
C ALA A 163 -3.98 4.53 -9.49
N SER A 164 -4.82 5.54 -9.74
CA SER A 164 -4.39 6.89 -10.12
C SER A 164 -3.46 7.51 -9.09
N GLY A 165 -3.70 7.26 -7.81
CA GLY A 165 -2.88 7.81 -6.73
C GLY A 165 -1.49 7.19 -6.67
N MET A 166 -1.40 5.87 -6.80
CA MET A 166 -0.13 5.16 -6.94
C MET A 166 0.61 5.61 -8.21
N THR A 167 -0.12 5.74 -9.32
CA THR A 167 0.42 6.19 -10.61
C THR A 167 1.02 7.59 -10.53
N ALA A 168 0.27 8.56 -9.99
CA ALA A 168 0.77 9.94 -9.88
C ALA A 168 1.95 10.08 -8.92
N ALA A 169 2.08 9.14 -7.99
CA ALA A 169 3.14 9.17 -7.03
C ALA A 169 4.46 8.61 -7.61
N PHE A 170 4.41 7.58 -8.45
CA PHE A 170 5.59 6.95 -9.06
C PHE A 170 5.82 7.20 -10.56
N ALA A 171 4.88 7.88 -11.23
CA ALA A 171 4.81 7.93 -12.70
C ALA A 171 4.78 6.53 -13.35
N ALA A 172 4.09 5.58 -12.69
CA ALA A 172 4.07 4.15 -13.01
C ALA A 172 2.61 3.65 -13.19
N PRO A 173 1.99 3.89 -14.35
CA PRO A 173 0.57 3.57 -14.58
C PRO A 173 0.24 2.09 -14.51
N LEU A 174 1.06 1.19 -15.06
CA LEU A 174 0.77 -0.25 -15.03
C LEU A 174 0.83 -0.79 -13.60
N SER A 175 1.85 -0.36 -12.86
CA SER A 175 2.07 -0.70 -11.47
C SER A 175 0.95 -0.19 -10.58
N GLY A 176 0.45 1.03 -10.83
CA GLY A 176 -0.70 1.58 -10.11
C GLY A 176 -1.98 0.76 -10.30
N VAL A 177 -2.24 0.32 -11.55
CA VAL A 177 -3.40 -0.53 -11.87
C VAL A 177 -3.28 -1.88 -11.17
N VAL A 178 -2.14 -2.57 -11.32
CA VAL A 178 -1.94 -3.89 -10.72
C VAL A 178 -1.95 -3.81 -9.21
N PHE A 179 -1.32 -2.80 -8.60
CA PHE A 179 -1.37 -2.60 -7.15
C PHE A 179 -2.80 -2.44 -6.63
N ALA A 180 -3.63 -1.67 -7.33
CA ALA A 180 -5.02 -1.49 -6.91
C ALA A 180 -5.82 -2.81 -6.97
N LEU A 181 -5.49 -3.72 -7.90
CA LEU A 181 -6.21 -4.99 -8.07
C LEU A 181 -5.64 -6.12 -7.20
N GLU A 182 -4.32 -6.23 -7.11
CA GLU A 182 -3.57 -7.26 -6.38
C GLU A 182 -3.63 -7.02 -4.87
N GLU A 183 -3.46 -5.76 -4.42
CA GLU A 183 -3.29 -5.42 -3.00
C GLU A 183 -4.45 -4.63 -2.38
N VAL A 184 -5.13 -3.77 -3.13
CA VAL A 184 -6.14 -2.88 -2.54
C VAL A 184 -7.55 -3.44 -2.64
N HIS A 185 -7.90 -4.03 -3.78
CA HIS A 185 -9.24 -4.50 -4.08
C HIS A 185 -9.39 -6.03 -3.99
N HIS A 186 -8.29 -6.79 -4.12
CA HIS A 186 -8.26 -8.26 -4.19
C HIS A 186 -9.29 -8.86 -5.15
N ASN A 187 -9.63 -8.14 -6.22
CA ASN A 187 -10.64 -8.55 -7.19
C ASN A 187 -10.30 -8.04 -8.60
N PHE A 188 -9.98 -8.98 -9.49
CA PHE A 188 -9.61 -8.76 -10.89
C PHE A 188 -10.83 -8.71 -11.82
N SER A 189 -11.84 -7.90 -11.48
CA SER A 189 -12.99 -7.72 -12.37
C SER A 189 -12.62 -6.86 -13.58
N SER A 190 -13.17 -7.19 -14.76
CA SER A 190 -12.93 -6.42 -16.00
C SER A 190 -13.33 -4.94 -15.85
N LEU A 191 -14.34 -4.63 -15.02
CA LEU A 191 -14.77 -3.26 -14.75
C LEU A 191 -13.76 -2.51 -13.88
N ALA A 192 -13.25 -3.15 -12.82
CA ALA A 192 -12.21 -2.59 -11.97
C ALA A 192 -10.97 -2.26 -12.80
N LEU A 193 -10.50 -3.21 -13.60
CA LEU A 193 -9.35 -3.04 -14.49
C LEU A 193 -9.53 -1.85 -15.45
N VAL A 194 -10.64 -1.79 -16.17
CA VAL A 194 -10.88 -0.71 -17.15
C VAL A 194 -10.97 0.66 -16.48
N SER A 195 -11.66 0.78 -15.33
CA SER A 195 -11.69 2.05 -14.59
C SER A 195 -10.32 2.46 -14.07
N ALA A 196 -9.55 1.52 -13.54
CA ALA A 196 -8.23 1.76 -12.98
C ALA A 196 -7.25 2.17 -14.08
N MET A 197 -7.26 1.51 -15.24
CA MET A 197 -6.45 1.88 -16.39
C MET A 197 -6.81 3.28 -16.90
N ALA A 198 -8.10 3.57 -17.07
CA ALA A 198 -8.56 4.89 -17.50
C ALA A 198 -8.07 6.00 -16.55
N GLY A 199 -8.27 5.83 -15.25
CA GLY A 199 -7.80 6.79 -14.25
C GLY A 199 -6.27 6.90 -14.21
N SER A 200 -5.54 5.79 -14.31
CA SER A 200 -4.08 5.77 -14.21
C SER A 200 -3.43 6.47 -15.40
N VAL A 201 -3.92 6.26 -16.62
CA VAL A 201 -3.40 6.93 -17.83
C VAL A 201 -3.54 8.45 -17.72
N VAL A 202 -4.69 8.96 -17.25
CA VAL A 202 -4.90 10.40 -17.07
C VAL A 202 -4.00 10.95 -15.96
N ALA A 203 -3.88 10.23 -14.85
CA ALA A 203 -3.00 10.63 -13.74
C ALA A 203 -1.52 10.68 -14.17
N ASP A 204 -1.07 9.68 -14.94
CA ASP A 204 0.29 9.64 -15.51
C ASP A 204 0.53 10.80 -16.49
N PHE A 205 -0.43 11.08 -17.37
CA PHE A 205 -0.34 12.21 -18.30
C PHE A 205 -0.15 13.55 -17.55
N ILE A 206 -0.94 13.81 -16.52
CA ILE A 206 -0.82 15.02 -15.69
C ILE A 206 0.54 15.07 -15.01
N THR A 207 0.96 13.94 -14.44
CA THR A 207 2.24 13.80 -13.73
C THR A 207 3.41 14.10 -14.66
N LYS A 208 3.47 13.46 -15.82
CA LYS A 208 4.54 13.67 -16.81
C LYS A 208 4.52 15.06 -17.42
N LYS A 209 3.33 15.66 -17.60
CA LYS A 209 3.20 17.01 -18.14
C LYS A 209 3.76 18.07 -17.18
N ILE A 210 3.56 17.89 -15.87
CA ILE A 210 3.96 18.88 -14.85
C ILE A 210 5.36 18.61 -14.30
N LEU A 211 5.71 17.35 -14.05
CA LEU A 211 6.97 16.95 -13.40
C LEU A 211 8.06 16.50 -14.37
N GLY A 212 7.70 16.31 -15.65
CA GLY A 212 8.58 15.79 -16.69
C GLY A 212 8.46 14.28 -16.89
N SER A 213 9.01 13.80 -18.00
CA SER A 213 8.90 12.40 -18.46
C SER A 213 10.10 11.52 -18.07
N LYS A 214 11.02 12.02 -17.25
CA LYS A 214 12.18 11.23 -16.81
C LYS A 214 11.74 10.13 -15.84
N PRO A 215 12.31 8.92 -15.91
CA PRO A 215 12.07 7.88 -14.91
C PRO A 215 12.42 8.36 -13.50
N GLU A 216 11.65 7.92 -12.51
CA GLU A 216 11.86 8.29 -11.09
C GLU A 216 13.19 7.74 -10.55
N LEU A 217 13.64 6.60 -11.08
CA LEU A 217 14.93 5.97 -10.80
C LEU A 217 15.73 5.87 -12.10
N ALA A 218 16.34 6.98 -12.52
CA ALA A 218 17.25 6.97 -13.65
C ALA A 218 18.61 6.37 -13.24
N PHE A 219 18.80 5.08 -13.54
CA PHE A 219 20.10 4.43 -13.42
C PHE A 219 21.00 4.80 -14.62
N ALA A 220 22.28 5.10 -14.39
CA ALA A 220 23.19 5.57 -15.43
C ALA A 220 23.52 4.47 -16.46
N GLU A 221 24.00 3.33 -15.98
CA GLU A 221 24.31 2.15 -16.80
C GLU A 221 24.18 0.91 -15.91
N ILE A 222 23.25 0.02 -16.24
CA ILE A 222 23.06 -1.25 -15.52
C ILE A 222 23.72 -2.34 -16.37
N VAL A 223 24.72 -3.02 -15.81
CA VAL A 223 25.32 -4.19 -16.45
C VAL A 223 24.57 -5.43 -15.97
N PRO A 224 23.88 -6.19 -16.85
CA PRO A 224 23.14 -7.38 -16.43
C PRO A 224 24.08 -8.49 -15.96
N LEU A 225 23.62 -9.23 -14.95
CA LEU A 225 24.33 -10.41 -14.47
C LEU A 225 24.35 -11.50 -15.58
N PRO A 226 25.48 -12.17 -15.83
CA PRO A 226 25.52 -13.28 -16.79
C PRO A 226 24.76 -14.50 -16.25
N PHE A 227 24.18 -15.31 -17.15
CA PHE A 227 23.35 -16.47 -16.77
C PHE A 227 24.03 -17.48 -15.84
N ASN A 228 25.36 -17.66 -15.97
CA ASN A 228 26.14 -18.54 -15.09
C ASN A 228 26.18 -18.08 -13.62
N GLN A 229 25.87 -16.82 -13.33
CA GLN A 229 25.84 -16.25 -11.99
C GLN A 229 24.42 -16.11 -11.43
N TYR A 230 23.37 -16.59 -12.13
CA TYR A 230 21.98 -16.47 -11.66
C TYR A 230 21.69 -17.18 -10.34
N TRP A 231 22.55 -18.11 -9.89
CA TRP A 231 22.47 -18.69 -8.56
C TRP A 231 22.56 -17.63 -7.44
N ILE A 232 23.21 -16.48 -7.70
CA ILE A 232 23.28 -15.33 -6.80
C ILE A 232 21.88 -14.77 -6.54
N ILE A 233 20.96 -14.83 -7.52
CA ILE A 233 19.57 -14.37 -7.37
C ILE A 233 18.81 -15.24 -6.37
N VAL A 234 19.08 -16.55 -6.35
CA VAL A 234 18.46 -17.47 -5.38
C VAL A 234 19.00 -17.19 -3.98
N LEU A 235 20.31 -17.02 -3.82
CA LEU A 235 20.92 -16.60 -2.56
C LEU A 235 20.33 -15.26 -2.08
N LEU A 236 20.21 -14.29 -3.00
CA LEU A 236 19.63 -12.99 -2.73
C LEU A 236 18.18 -13.11 -2.24
N ALA A 237 17.36 -13.99 -2.83
CA ALA A 237 15.99 -14.21 -2.39
C ALA A 237 15.92 -14.68 -0.92
N VAL A 238 16.84 -15.54 -0.48
CA VAL A 238 16.93 -15.96 0.93
C VAL A 238 17.26 -14.78 1.84
N ILE A 239 18.29 -13.99 1.50
CA ILE A 239 18.70 -12.83 2.29
C ILE A 239 17.58 -11.76 2.36
N LEU A 240 16.89 -11.53 1.24
CA LEU A 240 15.77 -10.60 1.17
C LEU A 240 14.56 -11.08 1.96
N ALA A 241 14.26 -12.38 1.99
CA ALA A 241 13.21 -12.93 2.83
C ALA A 241 13.51 -12.71 4.32
N VAL A 242 14.76 -12.92 4.75
CA VAL A 242 15.18 -12.60 6.13
C VAL A 242 15.01 -11.10 6.44
N SER A 243 15.48 -10.23 5.53
CA SER A 243 15.34 -8.77 5.67
C SER A 243 13.86 -8.33 5.73
N ALA A 244 13.01 -8.90 4.87
CA ALA A 244 11.57 -8.67 4.86
C ALA A 244 10.90 -9.13 6.16
N HIS A 245 11.28 -10.30 6.68
CA HIS A 245 10.77 -10.79 7.96
C HIS A 245 11.15 -9.87 9.13
N ILE A 246 12.42 -9.41 9.18
CA ILE A 246 12.89 -8.43 10.17
C ILE A 246 12.07 -7.14 10.06
N PHE A 247 11.87 -6.63 8.85
CA PHE A 247 11.07 -5.44 8.60
C PHE A 247 9.66 -5.57 9.18
N ILE A 248 8.94 -6.65 8.83
CA ILE A 248 7.57 -6.90 9.33
C ILE A 248 7.57 -6.95 10.85
N ARG A 249 8.48 -7.73 11.46
CA ARG A 249 8.59 -7.88 12.92
C ARG A 249 8.82 -6.55 13.62
N VAL A 250 9.71 -5.70 13.09
CA VAL A 250 10.01 -4.38 13.65
C VAL A 250 8.80 -3.45 13.56
N ILE A 251 8.11 -3.39 12.42
CA ILE A 251 6.96 -2.51 12.24
C ILE A 251 5.76 -2.96 13.09
N ILE A 252 5.41 -4.25 13.05
CA ILE A 252 4.31 -4.83 13.83
C ILE A 252 4.61 -4.79 15.34
N GLY A 253 5.83 -5.16 15.73
CA GLY A 253 6.30 -5.08 17.11
C GLY A 253 6.31 -3.64 17.62
N GLY A 254 6.77 -2.69 16.80
CA GLY A 254 6.75 -1.27 17.10
C GLY A 254 5.32 -0.73 17.27
N LYS A 255 4.36 -1.13 16.42
CA LYS A 255 2.94 -0.76 16.58
C LYS A 255 2.38 -1.27 17.91
N LYS A 256 2.66 -2.53 18.27
CA LYS A 256 2.25 -3.12 19.56
C LYS A 256 2.88 -2.39 20.74
N LEU A 257 4.17 -2.04 20.65
CA LEU A 257 4.88 -1.28 21.68
C LEU A 257 4.26 0.11 21.87
N TYR A 258 4.07 0.86 20.78
CA TYR A 258 3.44 2.18 20.84
C TYR A 258 2.01 2.13 21.36
N ALA A 259 1.25 1.05 21.10
CA ALA A 259 -0.08 0.86 21.67
C ALA A 259 -0.04 0.68 23.20
N ARG A 260 0.95 -0.07 23.72
CA ARG A 260 1.12 -0.35 25.17
C ARG A 260 1.68 0.82 25.97
N LEU A 261 2.38 1.77 25.34
CA LEU A 261 2.94 2.92 26.05
C LEU A 261 1.82 3.83 26.62
N PRO A 262 1.75 4.02 27.95
CA PRO A 262 0.72 4.83 28.62
C PRO A 262 1.04 6.33 28.55
N VAL A 263 1.44 6.82 27.37
CA VAL A 263 1.80 8.23 27.14
C VAL A 263 0.81 8.89 26.19
N PRO A 264 0.58 10.22 26.31
CA PRO A 264 -0.28 10.95 25.39
C PRO A 264 0.17 10.81 23.93
N LEU A 265 -0.78 10.87 22.99
CA LEU A 265 -0.50 10.81 21.56
C LEU A 265 0.52 11.88 21.11
N ALA A 266 0.52 13.04 21.75
CA ALA A 266 1.49 14.10 21.46
C ALA A 266 2.94 13.64 21.71
N VAL A 267 3.19 12.86 22.77
CA VAL A 267 4.52 12.31 23.06
C VAL A 267 4.90 11.25 22.02
N LYS A 268 3.95 10.40 21.63
CA LYS A 268 4.16 9.39 20.58
C LYS A 268 4.55 10.05 19.25
N ILE A 269 3.93 11.18 18.90
CA ILE A 269 4.18 11.96 17.68
C ILE A 269 5.46 12.81 17.79
N ALA A 270 5.80 13.33 18.97
CA ALA A 270 7.02 14.11 19.18
C ALA A 270 8.29 13.28 18.97
N LEU A 271 8.27 12.02 19.44
CA LEU A 271 9.44 11.14 19.44
C LEU A 271 10.09 10.99 18.05
N PRO A 272 9.35 10.69 16.97
CA PRO A 272 9.91 10.69 15.60
C PRO A 272 10.56 12.00 15.19
N PHE A 273 9.93 13.15 15.46
CA PHE A 273 10.51 14.45 15.09
C PHE A 273 11.83 14.69 15.83
N ILE A 274 11.89 14.38 17.12
CA ILE A 274 13.09 14.56 17.95
C ILE A 274 14.21 13.63 17.48
N CYS A 275 13.92 12.34 17.34
CA CYS A 275 14.93 11.35 16.94
C CYS A 275 15.43 11.59 15.52
N THR A 276 14.53 11.84 14.55
CA THR A 276 14.93 12.13 13.18
C THR A 276 15.73 13.43 13.11
N LEU A 277 15.34 14.47 13.86
CA LEU A 277 16.12 15.70 13.92
C LEU A 277 17.52 15.47 14.48
N ALA A 278 17.65 14.73 15.59
CA ALA A 278 18.94 14.42 16.18
C ALA A 278 19.85 13.69 15.19
N VAL A 279 19.33 12.70 14.46
CA VAL A 279 20.09 12.00 13.43
C VAL A 279 20.48 12.92 12.27
N ILE A 280 19.57 13.77 11.78
CA ILE A 280 19.85 14.69 10.67
C ILE A 280 20.89 15.76 11.04
N LEU A 281 20.94 16.18 12.31
CA LEU A 281 21.95 17.12 12.79
C LEU A 281 23.35 16.48 12.86
N LEU A 282 23.44 15.16 13.08
CA LEU A 282 24.70 14.41 13.02
C LEU A 282 25.09 14.13 11.56
N ASP A 283 24.14 13.66 10.76
CA ASP A 283 24.34 13.34 9.35
C ASP A 283 23.09 13.70 8.52
N GLY A 284 23.28 14.66 7.60
CA GLY A 284 22.21 15.19 6.76
C GLY A 284 21.68 14.20 5.72
N GLN A 285 22.40 13.12 5.41
CA GLN A 285 22.00 12.12 4.42
C GLN A 285 20.74 11.35 4.85
N PHE A 286 20.45 11.29 6.15
CA PHE A 286 19.25 10.60 6.67
C PHE A 286 17.94 11.35 6.43
N PHE A 287 17.96 12.54 5.81
CA PHE A 287 16.77 13.31 5.51
C PHE A 287 15.80 12.55 4.58
N GLY A 288 14.54 12.45 4.99
CA GLY A 288 13.45 11.90 4.18
C GLY A 288 13.47 10.38 3.99
N ALA A 289 12.77 9.93 2.94
CA ALA A 289 12.52 8.51 2.69
C ALA A 289 13.78 7.70 2.31
N GLY A 290 14.84 8.36 1.81
CA GLY A 290 16.11 7.70 1.48
C GLY A 290 16.33 7.36 0.00
N GLN A 291 15.72 8.09 -0.94
CA GLN A 291 15.94 7.90 -2.38
C GLN A 291 17.42 7.96 -2.78
N GLU A 292 18.21 8.78 -2.08
CA GLU A 292 19.67 8.94 -2.29
C GLU A 292 20.45 7.63 -2.04
N PHE A 293 19.88 6.65 -1.33
CA PHE A 293 20.52 5.36 -1.01
C PHE A 293 20.24 4.25 -2.05
N ILE A 294 19.38 4.48 -3.05
CA ILE A 294 19.03 3.46 -4.05
C ILE A 294 20.16 3.30 -5.08
N ALA A 295 20.84 4.37 -5.47
CA ALA A 295 21.89 4.36 -6.48
C ALA A 295 23.18 4.97 -5.91
N LEU A 296 23.68 4.36 -4.82
CA LEU A 296 24.97 4.76 -4.25
C LEU A 296 26.10 4.54 -5.28
N PRO A 297 27.10 5.45 -5.36
CA PRO A 297 28.16 5.33 -6.35
C PRO A 297 28.94 4.01 -6.24
N ILE A 298 29.04 3.27 -7.33
CA ILE A 298 29.75 1.97 -7.41
C ILE A 298 31.24 2.11 -7.04
N HIS A 299 31.85 3.27 -7.35
CA HIS A 299 33.26 3.58 -7.08
C HIS A 299 33.47 4.54 -5.89
N GLY A 300 32.42 4.85 -5.13
CA GLY A 300 32.51 5.74 -3.97
C GLY A 300 32.49 4.97 -2.67
N SER A 301 33.65 4.87 -2.01
CA SER A 301 33.95 4.83 -0.55
C SER A 301 32.99 4.21 0.49
N GLN A 302 31.86 3.61 0.13
CA GLN A 302 30.89 3.06 1.06
C GLN A 302 31.44 1.76 1.62
N THR A 303 31.89 1.80 2.86
CA THR A 303 32.36 0.58 3.54
C THR A 303 31.16 -0.33 3.85
N LEU A 304 31.40 -1.63 3.96
CA LEU A 304 30.36 -2.58 4.39
C LEU A 304 29.71 -2.13 5.73
N THR A 305 30.52 -1.60 6.64
CA THR A 305 30.08 -1.04 7.92
C THR A 305 29.11 0.13 7.72
N GLU A 306 29.41 1.04 6.80
CA GLU A 306 28.54 2.18 6.49
C GLU A 306 27.18 1.72 5.96
N LEU A 307 27.14 0.76 5.03
CA LEU A 307 25.89 0.21 4.49
C LEU A 307 25.01 -0.43 5.58
N ILE A 308 25.62 -1.16 6.53
CA ILE A 308 24.92 -1.76 7.66
C ILE A 308 24.35 -0.66 8.58
N ILE A 309 25.11 0.39 8.85
CA ILE A 309 24.64 1.55 9.63
C ILE A 309 23.48 2.25 8.92
N LEU A 310 23.59 2.50 7.62
CA LEU A 310 22.53 3.10 6.81
C LEU A 310 21.23 2.29 6.89
N TYR A 311 21.32 0.96 6.74
CA TYR A 311 20.18 0.06 6.86
C TYR A 311 19.55 0.14 8.26
N ALA A 312 20.36 0.00 9.31
CA ALA A 312 19.89 -0.03 10.69
C ALA A 312 19.22 1.29 11.10
N VAL A 313 19.86 2.43 10.79
CA VAL A 313 19.34 3.76 11.11
C VAL A 313 18.06 4.04 10.31
N LYS A 314 17.99 3.70 9.01
CA LYS A 314 16.76 3.91 8.23
C LYS A 314 15.61 3.05 8.71
N LEU A 315 15.86 1.78 9.05
CA LEU A 315 14.83 0.93 9.63
C LEU A 315 14.35 1.47 10.99
N PHE A 316 15.26 1.94 11.83
CA PHE A 316 14.92 2.56 13.11
C PHE A 316 14.08 3.83 12.94
N LEU A 317 14.52 4.78 12.10
CA LEU A 317 13.80 6.04 11.83
C LEU A 317 12.42 5.79 11.21
N LEU A 318 12.31 4.81 10.32
CA LEU A 318 11.02 4.37 9.78
C LEU A 318 10.12 3.80 10.89
N ALA A 319 10.65 2.92 11.74
CA ALA A 319 9.89 2.26 12.78
C ALA A 319 9.29 3.27 13.75
N ILE A 320 10.09 4.20 14.27
CA ILE A 320 9.59 5.23 15.18
C ILE A 320 8.53 6.12 14.50
N ALA A 321 8.80 6.56 13.26
CA ALA A 321 7.92 7.48 12.54
C ALA A 321 6.59 6.82 12.18
N PHE A 322 6.62 5.63 11.59
CA PHE A 322 5.41 4.92 11.18
C PHE A 322 4.59 4.41 12.37
N CYS A 323 5.26 3.89 13.41
CA CYS A 323 4.57 3.32 14.58
C CYS A 323 3.86 4.39 15.41
N SER A 324 4.37 5.62 15.46
CA SER A 324 3.75 6.77 16.13
C SER A 324 2.32 7.10 15.69
N GLY A 325 1.95 6.69 14.48
CA GLY A 325 0.66 6.98 13.88
C GLY A 325 0.63 8.26 13.03
N LEU A 326 1.79 8.87 12.76
CA LEU A 326 1.93 9.93 11.77
C LEU A 326 1.44 9.49 10.38
N PRO A 327 0.83 10.40 9.59
CA PRO A 327 0.41 10.10 8.23
C PRO A 327 1.62 9.96 7.31
N GLY A 328 1.82 8.74 6.79
CA GLY A 328 2.95 8.41 5.93
C GLY A 328 2.99 6.92 5.61
N GLY A 329 3.50 6.59 4.42
CA GLY A 329 3.61 5.23 3.92
C GLY A 329 4.94 4.57 4.29
N ILE A 330 4.95 3.24 4.26
CA ILE A 330 6.16 2.41 4.36
C ILE A 330 6.72 2.01 2.98
N PHE A 331 5.97 2.30 1.92
CA PHE A 331 6.20 1.80 0.56
C PHE A 331 7.55 2.21 -0.02
N PHE A 332 7.93 3.49 0.04
CA PHE A 332 9.24 3.89 -0.48
C PHE A 332 10.40 3.44 0.44
N PRO A 333 10.31 3.60 1.77
CA PRO A 333 11.34 3.10 2.68
C PRO A 333 11.63 1.59 2.58
N LEU A 334 10.63 0.74 2.33
CA LEU A 334 10.89 -0.69 2.10
C LEU A 334 11.67 -0.93 0.81
N LEU A 335 11.47 -0.14 -0.26
CA LEU A 335 12.30 -0.24 -1.47
C LEU A 335 13.74 0.15 -1.17
N VAL A 336 13.94 1.22 -0.40
CA VAL A 336 15.29 1.68 0.03
C VAL A 336 15.99 0.61 0.87
N LEU A 337 15.31 -0.03 1.82
CA LEU A 337 15.89 -1.11 2.61
C LEU A 337 16.19 -2.36 1.77
N GLY A 338 15.37 -2.64 0.75
CA GLY A 338 15.67 -3.67 -0.25
C GLY A 338 16.92 -3.35 -1.06
N ALA A 339 17.05 -2.11 -1.54
CA ALA A 339 18.24 -1.62 -2.24
C ALA A 339 19.51 -1.73 -1.37
N LEU A 340 19.44 -1.29 -0.10
CA LEU A 340 20.54 -1.42 0.85
C LEU A 340 20.90 -2.87 1.13
N THR A 341 19.91 -3.77 1.26
CA THR A 341 20.17 -5.22 1.43
C THR A 341 20.91 -5.79 0.22
N GLY A 342 20.47 -5.45 -0.99
CA GLY A 342 21.14 -5.82 -2.24
C GLY A 342 22.57 -5.27 -2.33
N ASN A 343 22.78 -4.04 -1.89
CA ASN A 343 24.09 -3.38 -1.88
C ASN A 343 25.04 -4.06 -0.89
N ILE A 344 24.57 -4.37 0.31
CA ILE A 344 25.31 -5.13 1.33
C ILE A 344 25.76 -6.48 0.75
N LEU A 345 24.83 -7.28 0.20
CA LEU A 345 25.17 -8.58 -0.38
C LEU A 345 26.13 -8.44 -1.57
N GLY A 346 25.85 -7.50 -2.48
CA GLY A 346 26.70 -7.25 -3.65
C GLY A 346 28.13 -6.85 -3.26
N THR A 347 28.27 -6.01 -2.24
CA THR A 347 29.58 -5.58 -1.69
C THR A 347 30.32 -6.75 -1.04
N VAL A 348 29.63 -7.59 -0.26
CA VAL A 348 30.22 -8.79 0.34
C VAL A 348 30.71 -9.76 -0.75
N LEU A 349 29.88 -10.05 -1.75
CA LEU A 349 30.26 -10.94 -2.85
C LEU A 349 31.40 -10.36 -3.69
N HIS A 350 31.47 -9.04 -3.83
CA HIS A 350 32.59 -8.37 -4.48
C HIS A 350 33.89 -8.51 -3.70
N GLN A 351 33.86 -8.29 -2.39
CA GLN A 351 35.05 -8.41 -1.52
C GLN A 351 35.60 -9.83 -1.48
N VAL A 352 34.75 -10.85 -1.58
CA VAL A 352 35.15 -12.27 -1.63
C VAL A 352 35.58 -12.71 -3.05
N GLY A 353 35.46 -11.83 -4.06
CA GLY A 353 35.87 -12.12 -5.44
C GLY A 353 34.87 -12.95 -6.25
N VAL A 354 33.63 -13.08 -5.78
CA VAL A 354 32.56 -13.82 -6.45
C VAL A 354 31.82 -12.97 -7.47
N LEU A 355 31.67 -11.66 -7.20
CA LEU A 355 30.91 -10.72 -8.03
C LEU A 355 31.79 -9.53 -8.46
N ASP A 356 31.74 -9.19 -9.74
CA ASP A 356 32.37 -7.97 -10.24
C ASP A 356 31.56 -6.73 -9.80
N ALA A 357 32.23 -5.64 -9.42
CA ALA A 357 31.60 -4.45 -8.85
C ALA A 357 30.54 -3.84 -9.78
N LYS A 358 30.73 -3.96 -11.09
CA LYS A 358 29.79 -3.47 -12.12
C LYS A 358 28.38 -4.09 -12.02
N TYR A 359 28.26 -5.27 -11.43
CA TYR A 359 26.97 -5.96 -11.28
C TYR A 359 26.21 -5.57 -10.00
N ILE A 360 26.83 -4.82 -9.07
CA ILE A 360 26.20 -4.46 -7.78
C ILE A 360 24.91 -3.68 -8.01
N LEU A 361 24.89 -2.71 -8.94
CA LEU A 361 23.70 -1.91 -9.20
C LEU A 361 22.53 -2.76 -9.75
N PHE A 362 22.83 -3.79 -10.55
CA PHE A 362 21.84 -4.75 -11.01
C PHE A 362 21.25 -5.55 -9.84
N VAL A 363 22.10 -6.04 -8.93
CA VAL A 363 21.68 -6.74 -7.70
C VAL A 363 20.80 -5.82 -6.84
N VAL A 364 21.18 -4.55 -6.67
CA VAL A 364 20.42 -3.54 -5.94
C VAL A 364 19.03 -3.33 -6.53
N MET A 365 18.94 -3.14 -7.85
CA MET A 365 17.67 -2.93 -8.55
C MET A 365 16.71 -4.12 -8.36
N ILE A 366 17.18 -5.36 -8.58
CA ILE A 366 16.30 -6.53 -8.42
C ILE A 366 15.93 -6.76 -6.94
N SER A 367 16.80 -6.37 -6.01
CA SER A 367 16.54 -6.49 -4.56
C SER A 367 15.37 -5.64 -4.09
N MET A 368 15.13 -4.50 -4.74
CA MET A 368 13.98 -3.65 -4.44
C MET A 368 12.65 -4.38 -4.69
N ALA A 369 12.53 -5.08 -5.83
CA ALA A 369 11.34 -5.86 -6.16
C ALA A 369 11.17 -7.06 -5.24
N GLY A 370 12.26 -7.77 -4.92
CA GLY A 370 12.23 -8.91 -4.00
C GLY A 370 11.78 -8.50 -2.59
N HIS A 371 12.34 -7.42 -2.04
CA HIS A 371 11.95 -6.93 -0.72
C HIS A 371 10.49 -6.45 -0.69
N PHE A 372 10.02 -5.82 -1.77
CA PHE A 372 8.62 -5.45 -1.93
C PHE A 372 7.69 -6.68 -1.91
N ALA A 373 7.99 -7.69 -2.74
CA ALA A 373 7.21 -8.92 -2.84
C ALA A 373 7.14 -9.67 -1.49
N GLY A 374 8.24 -9.70 -0.74
CA GLY A 374 8.28 -10.36 0.58
C GLY A 374 7.47 -9.65 1.67
N ILE A 375 7.44 -8.31 1.65
CA ILE A 375 6.75 -7.53 2.69
C ILE A 375 5.26 -7.35 2.38
N VAL A 376 4.94 -6.98 1.15
CA VAL A 376 3.59 -6.63 0.73
C VAL A 376 2.80 -7.84 0.27
N ARG A 377 3.46 -8.89 -0.25
CA ARG A 377 2.83 -10.07 -0.88
C ARG A 377 2.12 -9.79 -2.21
N ALA A 378 2.54 -8.72 -2.89
CA ALA A 378 2.10 -8.35 -4.24
C ALA A 378 3.28 -8.42 -5.25
N PRO A 379 3.75 -9.61 -5.65
CA PRO A 379 4.94 -9.76 -6.48
C PRO A 379 4.80 -9.10 -7.86
N VAL A 380 3.63 -9.15 -8.49
CA VAL A 380 3.44 -8.59 -9.85
C VAL A 380 3.58 -7.07 -9.80
N THR A 381 2.99 -6.44 -8.80
CA THR A 381 3.17 -5.01 -8.53
C THR A 381 4.63 -4.64 -8.37
N GLY A 382 5.37 -5.38 -7.53
CA GLY A 382 6.78 -5.09 -7.26
C GLY A 382 7.65 -5.14 -8.52
N ILE A 383 7.44 -6.15 -9.36
CA ILE A 383 8.17 -6.32 -10.63
C ILE A 383 7.88 -5.15 -11.57
N LEU A 384 6.60 -4.87 -11.83
CA LEU A 384 6.21 -3.80 -12.75
C LEU A 384 6.66 -2.43 -12.27
N LEU A 385 6.63 -2.20 -10.94
CA LEU A 385 7.04 -0.93 -10.37
C LEU A 385 8.51 -0.66 -10.64
N ILE A 386 9.38 -1.65 -10.45
CA ILE A 386 10.81 -1.47 -10.74
C ILE A 386 11.05 -1.30 -12.24
N CYS A 387 10.34 -2.02 -13.10
CA CYS A 387 10.42 -1.82 -14.56
C CYS A 387 10.01 -0.40 -14.97
N GLU A 388 8.88 0.12 -14.48
CA GLU A 388 8.40 1.46 -14.84
C GLU A 388 9.24 2.58 -14.22
N MET A 389 9.66 2.44 -12.96
CA MET A 389 10.50 3.44 -12.29
C MET A 389 11.91 3.53 -12.87
N SER A 390 12.47 2.40 -13.36
CA SER A 390 13.77 2.36 -14.03
C SER A 390 13.70 2.72 -15.51
N GLY A 391 12.52 2.59 -16.13
CA GLY A 391 12.30 2.82 -17.55
C GLY A 391 12.78 1.67 -18.45
N SER A 392 13.12 0.50 -17.88
CA SER A 392 13.55 -0.67 -18.65
C SER A 392 12.79 -1.94 -18.27
N PHE A 393 12.28 -2.63 -19.30
CA PHE A 393 11.68 -3.97 -19.19
C PHE A 393 12.66 -5.09 -19.55
N GLU A 394 13.92 -4.76 -19.85
CA GLU A 394 14.94 -5.73 -20.25
C GLU A 394 15.22 -6.77 -19.14
N TYR A 395 15.14 -6.33 -17.87
CA TYR A 395 15.47 -7.15 -16.71
C TYR A 395 14.26 -7.86 -16.09
N PHE A 396 13.23 -8.15 -16.88
CA PHE A 396 11.99 -8.75 -16.39
C PHE A 396 12.19 -10.14 -15.76
N LEU A 397 12.95 -11.03 -16.43
CA LEU A 397 13.24 -12.38 -15.92
C LEU A 397 13.89 -12.40 -14.52
N PRO A 398 15.01 -11.71 -14.26
CA PRO A 398 15.65 -11.72 -12.95
C PRO A 398 14.78 -11.05 -11.86
N LEU A 399 13.98 -10.05 -12.22
CA LEU A 399 12.99 -9.45 -11.31
C LEU A 399 11.92 -10.47 -10.89
N VAL A 400 11.39 -11.24 -11.83
CA VAL A 400 10.41 -12.31 -11.55
C VAL A 400 11.04 -13.37 -10.64
N LEU A 401 12.24 -13.83 -10.96
CA LEU A 401 12.92 -14.88 -10.18
C LEU A 401 13.11 -14.48 -8.71
N VAL A 402 13.62 -13.27 -8.46
CA VAL A 402 13.83 -12.81 -7.08
C VAL A 402 12.51 -12.55 -6.36
N ALA A 403 11.53 -11.90 -7.02
CA ALA A 403 10.26 -11.56 -6.40
C ALA A 403 9.45 -12.81 -6.02
N VAL A 404 9.36 -13.79 -6.93
CA VAL A 404 8.71 -15.07 -6.67
C VAL A 404 9.48 -15.88 -5.63
N GLY A 405 10.81 -15.91 -5.71
CA GLY A 405 11.65 -16.60 -4.72
C GLY A 405 11.43 -16.08 -3.31
N VAL A 406 11.45 -14.75 -3.12
CA VAL A 406 11.19 -14.13 -1.81
C VAL A 406 9.75 -14.39 -1.37
N TYR A 407 8.78 -14.27 -2.27
CA TYR A 407 7.37 -14.53 -1.97
C TYR A 407 7.16 -15.96 -1.44
N LEU A 408 7.69 -16.99 -2.13
CA LEU A 408 7.56 -18.38 -1.71
C LEU A 408 8.24 -18.65 -0.36
N LEU A 409 9.44 -18.10 -0.15
CA LEU A 409 10.16 -18.23 1.12
C LEU A 409 9.40 -17.60 2.28
N MET A 410 8.85 -16.40 2.07
CA MET A 410 8.05 -15.73 3.08
C MET A 410 6.77 -16.53 3.37
N GLU A 411 6.13 -17.14 2.36
CA GLU A 411 4.95 -18.01 2.54
C GLU A 411 5.27 -19.19 3.44
N TRP A 412 6.43 -19.80 3.23
CA TRP A 412 6.89 -20.90 4.05
C TRP A 412 7.14 -20.51 5.51
N THR A 413 7.50 -19.25 5.79
CA THR A 413 7.64 -18.76 7.18
C THR A 413 6.31 -18.52 7.90
N GLY A 414 5.18 -18.56 7.20
CA GLY A 414 3.85 -18.23 7.77
C GLY A 414 3.69 -16.76 8.16
N ALA A 415 4.53 -15.86 7.63
CA ALA A 415 4.42 -14.43 7.90
C ALA A 415 3.30 -13.81 7.06
N GLU A 416 2.31 -13.19 7.71
CA GLU A 416 1.21 -12.50 7.05
C GLU A 416 1.66 -11.25 6.24
N PRO A 417 0.93 -10.88 5.18
CA PRO A 417 1.14 -9.62 4.46
C PRO A 417 1.02 -8.39 5.37
N ILE A 418 1.94 -7.43 5.24
CA ILE A 418 2.00 -6.29 6.18
C ILE A 418 0.72 -5.44 6.21
N TYR A 419 0.06 -5.23 5.07
CA TYR A 419 -1.11 -4.36 5.01
C TYR A 419 -2.37 -5.04 5.54
N GLU A 420 -2.50 -6.35 5.38
CA GLU A 420 -3.55 -7.17 5.99
C GLU A 420 -3.40 -7.16 7.52
N THR A 421 -2.23 -7.49 8.06
CA THR A 421 -2.00 -7.46 9.51
C THR A 421 -2.24 -6.05 10.09
N LEU A 422 -1.88 -4.99 9.37
CA LEU A 422 -2.18 -3.61 9.79
C LEU A 422 -3.68 -3.29 9.74
N LEU A 423 -4.43 -3.82 8.78
CA LEU A 423 -5.89 -3.69 8.73
C LEU A 423 -6.52 -4.39 9.93
N ASP A 424 -6.11 -5.62 10.23
CA ASP A 424 -6.66 -6.40 11.35
C ASP A 424 -6.41 -5.71 12.70
N MET A 425 -5.23 -5.12 12.89
CA MET A 425 -4.97 -4.27 14.06
C MET A 425 -5.93 -3.07 14.16
N ILE A 426 -6.31 -2.45 13.04
CA ILE A 426 -7.28 -1.34 13.03
C ILE A 426 -8.67 -1.85 13.41
N LEU A 427 -9.06 -3.03 12.93
CA LEU A 427 -10.36 -3.65 13.18
C LEU A 427 -10.50 -4.09 14.65
N HIS A 428 -9.50 -4.76 15.22
CA HIS A 428 -9.50 -5.17 16.63
C HIS A 428 -9.58 -3.98 17.61
N ASN A 429 -8.85 -2.90 17.33
CA ASN A 429 -8.93 -1.69 18.15
C ASN A 429 -10.32 -1.01 18.10
N LYS A 430 -11.09 -1.25 17.03
CA LYS A 430 -12.48 -0.77 16.91
C LYS A 430 -13.46 -1.72 17.60
N SER A 431 -13.29 -3.04 17.46
CA SER A 431 -14.17 -4.01 18.13
C SER A 431 -14.06 -3.88 19.66
N GLU A 432 -12.86 -3.70 20.22
CA GLU A 432 -12.68 -3.43 21.66
C GLU A 432 -13.43 -2.16 22.11
N LYS A 433 -13.42 -1.09 21.31
CA LYS A 433 -14.16 0.15 21.63
C LYS A 433 -15.66 0.05 21.38
N ALA A 434 -16.10 -0.77 20.43
CA ALA A 434 -17.51 -0.99 20.11
C ALA A 434 -18.18 -1.94 21.11
N VAL A 435 -17.46 -2.96 21.60
CA VAL A 435 -17.94 -3.90 22.64
C VAL A 435 -18.15 -3.19 23.98
N ILE A 436 -17.41 -2.11 24.26
CA ILE A 436 -17.62 -1.26 25.45
C ILE A 436 -18.84 -0.31 25.29
N ALA A 437 -19.32 -0.07 24.06
CA ALA A 437 -20.30 0.98 23.76
C ALA A 437 -21.68 0.49 23.30
N ALA A 438 -21.91 -0.80 23.09
CA ALA A 438 -23.16 -1.30 22.50
C ALA A 438 -24.12 -1.93 23.53
N LYS A 439 -24.92 -1.08 24.20
CA LYS A 439 -26.29 -1.42 24.63
C LYS A 439 -27.24 -0.60 23.76
N ASN A 440 -28.09 -1.31 23.01
CA ASN A 440 -29.23 -0.86 22.19
C ASN A 440 -28.89 -0.24 20.82
N GLU A 441 -29.25 -0.97 19.75
CA GLU A 441 -30.16 -0.51 18.66
C GLU A 441 -30.34 -1.60 17.58
N TYR A 442 -31.47 -1.52 16.86
CA TYR A 442 -32.03 -2.51 15.93
C TYR A 442 -31.37 -2.53 14.54
N ASP A 443 -31.71 -3.57 13.76
CA ASP A 443 -30.90 -4.26 12.74
C ASP A 443 -31.26 -3.86 11.29
N ASP A 444 -30.26 -3.36 10.53
CA ASP A 444 -30.32 -3.20 9.07
C ASP A 444 -29.32 -4.18 8.44
N GLY A 445 -29.82 -5.17 7.68
CA GLY A 445 -29.02 -6.24 7.07
C GLY A 445 -28.13 -5.76 5.92
N ILE A 446 -26.95 -6.37 5.75
CA ILE A 446 -25.96 -6.07 4.70
C ILE A 446 -25.88 -7.24 3.72
N LEU A 447 -25.85 -6.96 2.41
CA LEU A 447 -25.65 -7.95 1.35
C LEU A 447 -24.16 -8.10 1.00
N MET A 448 -23.66 -9.33 0.93
CA MET A 448 -22.29 -9.67 0.51
C MET A 448 -22.28 -10.86 -0.44
N GLU A 449 -21.23 -10.95 -1.27
CA GLU A 449 -21.04 -12.02 -2.26
C GLU A 449 -19.82 -12.86 -1.87
N PHE A 450 -19.97 -14.18 -1.83
CA PHE A 450 -18.91 -15.14 -1.52
C PHE A 450 -18.71 -16.09 -2.69
N ALA A 451 -17.46 -16.22 -3.16
CA ALA A 451 -17.12 -17.17 -4.21
C ALA A 451 -16.93 -18.56 -3.59
N VAL A 452 -17.60 -19.58 -4.15
CA VAL A 452 -17.45 -20.97 -3.71
C VAL A 452 -16.30 -21.60 -4.48
N GLN A 453 -15.22 -21.96 -3.79
CA GLN A 453 -14.08 -22.65 -4.39
C GLN A 453 -14.44 -24.11 -4.70
N HIS A 454 -13.87 -24.65 -5.77
CA HIS A 454 -14.02 -26.07 -6.11
C HIS A 454 -13.41 -26.93 -5.01
N GLY A 455 -14.14 -27.91 -4.49
CA GLY A 455 -13.70 -28.77 -3.38
C GLY A 455 -13.89 -28.19 -1.98
N SER A 456 -14.52 -27.01 -1.86
CA SER A 456 -14.92 -26.45 -0.56
C SER A 456 -16.09 -27.22 0.05
N ALA A 457 -16.38 -26.99 1.34
CA ALA A 457 -17.48 -27.66 2.04
C ALA A 457 -18.87 -27.38 1.43
N PHE A 458 -19.01 -26.28 0.69
CA PHE A 458 -20.26 -25.91 0.01
C PHE A 458 -20.35 -26.41 -1.43
N ASP A 459 -19.27 -26.94 -2.00
CA ASP A 459 -19.28 -27.46 -3.36
C ASP A 459 -20.04 -28.80 -3.42
N GLY A 460 -21.15 -28.82 -4.16
CA GLY A 460 -22.04 -29.98 -4.30
C GLY A 460 -23.11 -30.12 -3.22
N ALA A 461 -23.17 -29.21 -2.24
CA ALA A 461 -24.15 -29.24 -1.16
C ALA A 461 -25.48 -28.54 -1.54
N GLU A 462 -26.61 -29.07 -1.05
CA GLU A 462 -27.90 -28.38 -1.13
C GLU A 462 -27.99 -27.26 -0.09
N ILE A 463 -28.69 -26.17 -0.40
CA ILE A 463 -28.87 -25.05 0.54
C ILE A 463 -29.41 -25.49 1.90
N ALA A 464 -30.33 -26.46 1.92
CA ALA A 464 -30.90 -27.00 3.15
C ALA A 464 -29.84 -27.65 4.07
N ASP A 465 -28.76 -28.17 3.48
CA ASP A 465 -27.73 -28.95 4.18
C ASP A 465 -26.49 -28.11 4.55
N LEU A 466 -26.48 -26.81 4.19
CA LEU A 466 -25.33 -25.91 4.45
C LEU A 466 -25.14 -25.57 5.94
N GLY A 467 -26.11 -25.87 6.81
CA GLY A 467 -26.02 -25.57 8.25
C GLY A 467 -25.90 -24.07 8.56
N CYS A 468 -26.54 -23.24 7.74
CA CYS A 468 -26.52 -21.78 7.85
C CYS A 468 -26.95 -21.29 9.26
N PRO A 469 -26.18 -20.40 9.92
CA PRO A 469 -26.60 -19.78 11.18
C PRO A 469 -27.91 -18.99 11.03
N ASN A 470 -28.72 -18.90 12.10
CA ASN A 470 -30.03 -18.23 12.07
C ASN A 470 -30.00 -16.74 11.66
N ASP A 471 -28.83 -16.11 11.72
CA ASP A 471 -28.61 -14.70 11.43
C ASP A 471 -28.21 -14.45 9.96
N ILE A 472 -28.31 -15.46 9.08
CA ILE A 472 -27.95 -15.40 7.65
C ILE A 472 -29.11 -15.77 6.74
N LEU A 473 -29.23 -15.07 5.61
CA LEU A 473 -30.17 -15.39 4.55
C LEU A 473 -29.46 -15.42 3.20
N ILE A 474 -29.40 -16.57 2.54
CA ILE A 474 -28.95 -16.68 1.15
C ILE A 474 -30.09 -16.17 0.27
N VAL A 475 -29.83 -15.09 -0.48
CA VAL A 475 -30.85 -14.41 -1.32
C VAL A 475 -30.69 -14.70 -2.82
N ALA A 476 -29.49 -15.05 -3.28
CA ALA A 476 -29.26 -15.44 -4.68
C ALA A 476 -28.03 -16.37 -4.83
N ILE A 477 -28.07 -17.25 -5.83
CA ILE A 477 -26.88 -17.94 -6.34
C ILE A 477 -26.55 -17.38 -7.72
N LYS A 478 -25.34 -16.86 -7.93
CA LYS A 478 -24.84 -16.40 -9.24
C LYS A 478 -23.99 -17.48 -9.88
N ARG A 479 -24.53 -18.10 -10.94
CA ARG A 479 -23.86 -19.15 -11.71
C ARG A 479 -23.68 -18.71 -13.16
N GLY A 480 -22.43 -18.62 -13.63
CA GLY A 480 -22.13 -18.24 -15.01
C GLY A 480 -22.75 -16.90 -15.44
N GLY A 481 -22.94 -15.97 -14.48
CA GLY A 481 -23.58 -14.67 -14.70
C GLY A 481 -25.11 -14.65 -14.71
N LYS A 482 -25.79 -15.76 -14.38
CA LYS A 482 -27.24 -15.81 -14.12
C LYS A 482 -27.50 -15.82 -12.61
N GLU A 483 -28.49 -15.06 -12.15
CA GLU A 483 -28.98 -15.12 -10.77
C GLU A 483 -30.10 -16.17 -10.65
N LEU A 484 -29.92 -17.11 -9.73
CA LEU A 484 -30.86 -18.17 -9.40
C LEU A 484 -31.47 -17.88 -8.03
N ILE A 485 -32.79 -18.09 -7.91
CA ILE A 485 -33.50 -17.95 -6.64
C ILE A 485 -33.19 -19.19 -5.78
N PRO A 486 -32.61 -19.02 -4.59
CA PRO A 486 -32.25 -20.13 -3.72
C PRO A 486 -33.50 -20.81 -3.18
N ARG A 487 -33.57 -22.13 -3.35
CA ARG A 487 -34.55 -23.02 -2.70
C ARG A 487 -33.79 -24.03 -1.85
N GLY A 488 -34.44 -24.64 -0.86
CA GLY A 488 -33.78 -25.64 -0.01
C GLY A 488 -33.05 -26.74 -0.80
N ASN A 489 -33.64 -27.17 -1.91
CA ASN A 489 -33.08 -28.18 -2.82
C ASN A 489 -32.16 -27.63 -3.93
N SER A 490 -31.74 -26.37 -3.83
CA SER A 490 -30.79 -25.79 -4.79
C SER A 490 -29.38 -26.25 -4.44
N VAL A 491 -28.71 -26.91 -5.38
CA VAL A 491 -27.32 -27.36 -5.21
C VAL A 491 -26.37 -26.23 -5.56
N VAL A 492 -25.42 -25.95 -4.66
CA VAL A 492 -24.32 -25.01 -4.86
C VAL A 492 -23.15 -25.74 -5.55
N HIS A 493 -22.49 -25.09 -6.50
CA HIS A 493 -21.32 -25.66 -7.21
C HIS A 493 -20.10 -24.76 -7.08
N GLY A 494 -18.91 -25.37 -7.17
CA GLY A 494 -17.65 -24.66 -7.33
C GLY A 494 -17.72 -23.68 -8.51
N GLY A 495 -17.29 -22.44 -8.26
CA GLY A 495 -17.39 -21.32 -9.19
C GLY A 495 -18.69 -20.51 -9.12
N ASP A 496 -19.65 -20.89 -8.27
CA ASP A 496 -20.80 -20.05 -7.95
C ASP A 496 -20.42 -18.88 -7.03
N TYR A 497 -21.19 -17.78 -7.09
CA TYR A 497 -21.17 -16.75 -6.06
C TYR A 497 -22.47 -16.78 -5.25
N LEU A 498 -22.35 -16.97 -3.94
CA LEU A 498 -23.48 -16.89 -3.00
C LEU A 498 -23.69 -15.44 -2.57
N VAL A 499 -24.89 -14.91 -2.79
CA VAL A 499 -25.30 -13.59 -2.29
C VAL A 499 -26.02 -13.79 -0.96
N VAL A 500 -25.43 -13.29 0.12
CA VAL A 500 -25.89 -13.51 1.50
C VAL A 500 -26.23 -12.19 2.16
N MET A 501 -27.41 -12.11 2.78
CA MET A 501 -27.84 -11.02 3.64
C MET A 501 -27.54 -11.35 5.10
N LEU A 502 -26.93 -10.40 5.81
CA LEU A 502 -26.33 -10.61 7.12
C LEU A 502 -26.78 -9.55 8.13
N ALA A 503 -27.19 -9.99 9.32
CA ALA A 503 -27.46 -9.12 10.46
C ALA A 503 -26.17 -8.45 10.96
N LYS A 504 -26.21 -7.16 11.33
CA LYS A 504 -25.00 -6.40 11.69
C LYS A 504 -24.33 -6.89 12.97
N LYS A 505 -25.09 -7.49 13.89
CA LYS A 505 -24.62 -7.82 15.25
C LYS A 505 -23.53 -8.91 15.30
N LYS A 506 -23.44 -9.78 14.28
CA LYS A 506 -22.46 -10.88 14.21
C LYS A 506 -21.72 -10.93 12.88
N GLN A 507 -21.65 -9.79 12.19
CA GLN A 507 -21.14 -9.74 10.81
C GLN A 507 -19.74 -10.35 10.67
N VAL A 508 -18.82 -10.09 11.60
CA VAL A 508 -17.43 -10.59 11.52
C VAL A 508 -17.37 -12.11 11.67
N GLU A 509 -17.98 -12.66 12.73
CA GLU A 509 -18.02 -14.11 12.99
C GLU A 509 -18.66 -14.88 11.83
N ILE A 510 -19.69 -14.31 11.21
CA ILE A 510 -20.39 -14.95 10.11
C ILE A 510 -19.60 -14.86 8.79
N ILE A 511 -18.91 -13.74 8.54
CA ILE A 511 -17.97 -13.63 7.40
C ILE A 511 -16.90 -14.70 7.52
N ASP A 512 -16.30 -14.85 8.70
CA ASP A 512 -15.24 -15.82 8.94
C ASP A 512 -15.76 -17.26 8.78
N TRP A 513 -16.99 -17.53 9.26
CA TRP A 513 -17.67 -18.81 9.04
C TRP A 513 -17.92 -19.08 7.55
N LEU A 514 -18.38 -18.09 6.79
CA LEU A 514 -18.62 -18.23 5.34
C LEU A 514 -17.32 -18.46 4.56
N HIS A 515 -16.23 -17.75 4.89
CA HIS A 515 -14.92 -18.02 4.28
C HIS A 515 -14.45 -19.43 4.60
N SER A 516 -14.56 -19.89 5.85
CA SER A 516 -14.16 -21.25 6.25
C SER A 516 -14.91 -22.40 5.56
N ARG A 517 -16.04 -22.09 4.91
CA ARG A 517 -16.89 -23.08 4.24
C ARG A 517 -16.91 -22.96 2.72
N CYS A 518 -16.68 -21.75 2.20
CA CYS A 518 -16.58 -21.46 0.76
C CYS A 518 -15.17 -21.62 0.22
N GLU A 519 -14.13 -21.62 1.07
CA GLU A 519 -12.72 -21.71 0.69
C GLU A 519 -12.11 -23.03 1.21
N ILE A 520 -11.02 -23.50 0.59
CA ILE A 520 -10.26 -24.70 1.01
C ILE A 520 -9.23 -24.35 2.08
#